data_AF-A0AAD9IT24-F1
#
_entry.id   AF-A0AAD9IT24-F1
#
_cell.length_a   1.000
_cell.length_b   1.000
_cell.length_c   1.000
_cell.angle_alpha   90.00
_cell.angle_beta   90.00
_cell.angle_gamma   90.00
#
_symmetry.space_group_name_H-M   'P 1'
#
loop_
_entity.id
_entity.type
_entity.pdbx_description
1 polymer ?
#
loop_
_entity_poly.entity_id
_entity_poly.type
_entity_poly.pdbx_seq_one_letter_code
_entity_poly.pdbx_strand_id
1 'polypeptide(L)'
;MEEEGSKILFLHNQARCGGTLVTVLFRETSRCVCINEPTYISTISNNIFFKYTWNGATARRLFRNTICMMRKPYSALRETVDVYHLKRIFLDILIIEMVKEIFPEAIQFFIYRDPIEIAKSMRRI
;
A
#
# COMPACT_ATOMS: atom_id res chain seq x y z
N MET A 1 -18.05 -4.67 22.22
CA MET A 1 -16.80 -3.95 21.89
C MET A 1 -16.36 -4.48 20.55
N GLU A 2 -16.53 -3.72 19.47
CA GLU A 2 -15.87 -4.05 18.20
C GLU A 2 -14.36 -3.95 18.46
N GLU A 3 -13.63 -5.04 18.30
CA GLU A 3 -12.17 -5.00 18.31
C GLU A 3 -11.73 -4.04 17.21
N GLU A 4 -11.10 -2.91 17.58
CA GLU A 4 -10.37 -2.07 16.64
C GLU A 4 -9.23 -2.92 16.03
N GLY A 5 -9.53 -3.63 14.95
CA GLY A 5 -8.54 -4.42 14.23
C GLY A 5 -7.39 -3.54 13.73
N SER A 6 -6.18 -4.12 13.64
CA SER A 6 -4.96 -3.42 13.22
C SER A 6 -5.18 -2.48 12.03
N LYS A 7 -4.65 -1.26 12.11
CA LYS A 7 -4.81 -0.19 11.10
C LYS A 7 -4.11 -0.54 9.80
N ILE A 8 -4.55 0.08 8.71
CA ILE A 8 -3.85 -0.01 7.42
C ILE A 8 -3.13 1.31 7.17
N LEU A 9 -1.86 1.24 6.76
CA LEU A 9 -1.11 2.36 6.23
C LEU A 9 -0.75 2.06 4.78
N PHE A 10 -1.28 2.85 3.86
CA PHE A 10 -0.89 2.82 2.45
C PHE A 10 0.23 3.83 2.22
N LEU A 11 1.44 3.33 1.96
CA LEU A 11 2.56 4.14 1.57
C LEU A 11 2.58 4.30 0.04
N HIS A 12 2.29 5.51 -0.41
CA HIS A 12 2.37 5.97 -1.79
C HIS A 12 3.73 6.61 -2.03
N ASN A 13 4.37 6.24 -3.12
CA ASN A 13 5.72 6.70 -3.40
C ASN A 13 5.96 6.81 -4.91
N GLN A 14 6.92 7.64 -5.29
CA GLN A 14 7.56 7.50 -6.59
C GLN A 14 8.73 6.52 -6.50
N ALA A 15 9.18 6.01 -7.64
CA ALA A 15 10.45 5.29 -7.69
C ALA A 15 11.58 6.22 -7.21
N ARG A 16 12.54 5.66 -6.46
CA ARG A 16 13.72 6.38 -5.96
C ARG A 16 13.47 7.53 -4.98
N CYS A 17 12.30 7.63 -4.35
CA CYS A 17 12.05 8.65 -3.31
C CYS A 17 12.38 8.21 -1.87
N GLY A 18 12.95 7.02 -1.68
CA GLY A 18 13.26 6.49 -0.33
C GLY A 18 12.15 5.66 0.31
N GLY A 19 11.10 5.26 -0.45
CA GLY A 19 10.01 4.44 0.09
C GLY A 19 10.45 3.11 0.70
N THR A 20 11.52 2.49 0.18
CA THR A 20 12.09 1.28 0.79
C THR A 20 12.73 1.58 2.15
N LEU A 21 13.46 2.70 2.28
CA LEU A 21 14.06 3.11 3.55
C LEU A 21 12.98 3.34 4.63
N VAL A 22 11.92 4.09 4.29
CA VAL A 22 10.79 4.31 5.21
C VAL A 22 10.13 3.00 5.61
N THR A 23 9.97 2.07 4.66
CA THR A 23 9.41 0.73 4.95
C THR A 23 10.27 -0.07 5.92
N VAL A 24 11.59 0.03 5.83
CA VAL A 24 12.51 -0.60 6.80
C VAL A 24 12.36 0.06 8.17
N LEU A 25 12.30 1.38 8.26
CA LEU A 25 12.09 2.08 9.54
C LEU A 25 10.79 1.65 10.24
N PHE A 26 9.69 1.47 9.51
CA PHE A 26 8.45 0.93 10.08
C PHE A 26 8.62 -0.51 10.56
N ARG A 27 9.35 -1.35 9.83
CA ARG A 27 9.60 -2.75 10.20
C ARG A 27 10.37 -2.86 11.54
N GLU A 28 11.36 -2.00 11.75
CA GLU A 28 12.17 -1.99 12.98
C GLU A 28 11.35 -1.68 14.25
N THR A 29 10.16 -1.09 14.12
CA THR A 29 9.29 -0.83 15.27
C THR A 29 8.76 -2.10 15.94
N SER A 30 8.82 -3.25 15.26
CA SER A 30 8.17 -4.52 15.68
C SER A 30 6.65 -4.44 15.89
N ARG A 31 6.04 -3.28 15.61
CA ARG A 31 4.59 -3.01 15.73
C ARG A 31 3.89 -3.00 14.37
N CYS A 32 4.67 -3.09 13.29
CA CYS A 32 4.18 -3.04 11.92
C CYS A 32 4.49 -4.32 11.15
N VAL A 33 3.51 -4.84 10.41
CA VAL A 33 3.76 -5.80 9.34
C VAL A 33 3.92 -5.03 8.04
N CYS A 34 5.13 -5.05 7.48
CA CYS A 34 5.48 -4.29 6.28
C CYS A 34 5.51 -5.19 5.05
N ILE A 35 4.61 -4.92 4.10
CA ILE A 35 4.52 -5.59 2.80
C ILE A 35 5.01 -4.61 1.73
N ASN A 36 6.05 -5.01 1.00
CA ASN A 36 6.76 -4.16 0.05
C ASN A 36 6.34 -4.51 -1.39
N GLU A 37 5.80 -3.52 -2.10
CA GLU A 37 5.48 -3.56 -3.54
C GLU A 37 4.75 -4.85 -3.99
N PRO A 38 3.58 -5.16 -3.40
CA PRO A 38 2.81 -6.34 -3.77
C PRO A 38 2.28 -6.21 -5.22
N THR A 39 2.98 -6.85 -6.16
CA THR A 39 2.76 -6.71 -7.61
C THR A 39 1.33 -7.01 -8.04
N TYR A 40 0.66 -7.96 -7.40
CA TYR A 40 -0.74 -8.31 -7.65
C TYR A 40 -1.72 -7.17 -7.32
N ILE A 41 -1.44 -6.34 -6.30
CA ILE A 41 -2.25 -5.12 -6.06
C ILE A 41 -2.11 -4.18 -7.23
N SER A 42 -0.88 -4.02 -7.74
CA SER A 42 -0.63 -3.12 -8.87
C SER A 42 -1.31 -3.60 -10.15
N THR A 43 -1.34 -4.92 -10.40
CA THR A 43 -2.12 -5.50 -11.50
C THR A 43 -3.62 -5.18 -11.40
N ILE A 44 -4.21 -5.30 -10.21
CA ILE A 44 -5.62 -4.95 -9.97
C ILE A 44 -5.82 -3.44 -10.16
N SER A 45 -4.92 -2.62 -9.62
CA SER A 45 -4.96 -1.15 -9.69
C SER A 45 -4.89 -0.65 -11.13
N ASN A 46 -3.98 -1.21 -11.95
CA ASN A 46 -3.86 -0.89 -13.37
C ASN A 46 -5.13 -1.29 -14.15
N ASN A 47 -5.69 -2.46 -13.88
CA ASN A 47 -6.96 -2.86 -14.51
C ASN A 47 -8.11 -1.91 -14.18
N ILE A 48 -8.18 -1.42 -12.94
CA ILE A 48 -9.19 -0.45 -12.50
C ILE A 48 -8.98 0.89 -13.20
N PHE A 49 -7.75 1.42 -13.19
CA PHE A 49 -7.45 2.74 -13.70
C PHE A 49 -7.63 2.83 -15.22
N PHE A 50 -7.00 1.91 -15.95
CA PHE A 50 -7.03 1.90 -17.41
C PHE A 50 -8.26 1.22 -18.00
N LYS A 51 -9.17 0.71 -17.16
CA LYS A 51 -10.43 0.04 -17.54
C LYS A 51 -10.22 -1.10 -18.55
N TYR A 52 -9.11 -1.82 -18.46
CA TYR A 52 -8.69 -2.75 -19.51
C TYR A 52 -9.73 -3.85 -19.78
N THR A 53 -10.32 -4.46 -18.75
CA THR A 53 -11.16 -5.65 -18.94
C THR A 53 -12.26 -5.89 -17.90
N TRP A 54 -12.18 -5.33 -16.69
CA TRP A 54 -13.06 -5.72 -15.58
C TRP A 54 -14.16 -4.71 -15.28
N ASN A 55 -15.35 -5.20 -14.94
CA ASN A 55 -16.40 -4.39 -14.31
C ASN A 55 -15.84 -3.74 -13.02
N GLY A 56 -15.96 -2.41 -12.91
CA GLY A 56 -15.45 -1.63 -11.80
C GLY A 56 -15.88 -2.13 -10.42
N ALA A 57 -17.10 -2.66 -10.27
CA ALA A 57 -17.57 -3.22 -9.00
C ALA A 57 -16.83 -4.51 -8.63
N THR A 58 -16.56 -5.38 -9.61
CA THR A 58 -15.82 -6.64 -9.39
C THR A 58 -14.37 -6.35 -9.03
N ALA A 59 -13.75 -5.41 -9.74
CA ALA A 59 -12.37 -5.02 -9.48
C ALA A 59 -12.19 -4.37 -8.11
N ARG A 60 -13.13 -3.50 -7.69
CA ARG A 60 -13.19 -2.91 -6.34
C ARG A 60 -13.31 -3.99 -5.26
N ARG A 61 -14.21 -4.96 -5.44
CA ARG A 61 -14.38 -6.08 -4.50
C ARG A 61 -13.11 -6.93 -4.40
N LEU A 62 -12.49 -7.23 -5.53
CA LEU A 62 -11.25 -8.00 -5.57
C LEU A 62 -10.09 -7.25 -4.91
N PHE A 63 -9.96 -5.94 -5.16
CA PHE A 63 -9.01 -5.08 -4.45
C PHE A 63 -9.22 -5.17 -2.94
N ARG A 64 -10.44 -4.93 -2.46
CA ARG A 64 -10.78 -4.99 -1.03
C ARG A 64 -10.42 -6.34 -0.41
N ASN A 65 -10.84 -7.44 -1.05
CA ASN A 65 -10.59 -8.78 -0.53
C ASN A 65 -9.10 -9.12 -0.49
N THR A 66 -8.34 -8.69 -1.49
CA THR A 66 -6.88 -8.89 -1.53
C THR A 66 -6.22 -8.20 -0.34
N ILE A 67 -6.55 -6.93 -0.07
CA ILE A 67 -6.07 -6.19 1.10
C ILE A 67 -6.43 -6.92 2.40
N CYS A 68 -7.68 -7.35 2.56
CA CYS A 68 -8.11 -8.08 3.76
C CYS A 68 -7.38 -9.42 3.93
N MET A 69 -7.04 -10.12 2.85
CA MET A 69 -6.25 -11.35 2.92
C MET A 69 -4.82 -11.09 3.40
N MET A 70 -4.19 -10.01 2.91
CA MET A 70 -2.85 -9.60 3.39
C MET A 70 -2.85 -9.13 4.85
N ARG A 71 -3.98 -8.65 5.35
CA ARG A 71 -4.17 -8.25 6.76
C ARG A 71 -4.38 -9.43 7.70
N LYS A 72 -4.54 -10.67 7.22
CA LYS A 72 -4.75 -11.80 8.12
C LYS A 72 -3.49 -11.99 8.96
N PRO A 73 -3.53 -11.73 10.28
CA PRO A 73 -2.41 -12.06 11.12
C PRO A 73 -2.27 -13.58 11.12
N TYR A 74 -1.05 -14.09 11.01
CA TYR A 74 -0.75 -15.39 11.58
C TYR A 74 -1.21 -15.33 13.04
N SER A 75 -1.96 -16.31 13.53
CA SER A 75 -2.56 -16.29 14.87
C SER A 75 -1.57 -15.87 15.97
N ALA A 76 -0.30 -16.20 15.82
CA ALA A 76 0.80 -15.83 16.69
C ALA A 76 1.19 -14.33 16.74
N LEU A 77 0.78 -13.51 15.78
CA LEU A 77 1.17 -12.10 15.65
C LEU A 77 0.05 -11.12 16.02
N ARG A 78 -1.15 -11.62 16.29
CA ARG A 78 -2.38 -10.81 16.34
C ARG A 78 -2.38 -9.76 17.45
N GLU A 79 -1.75 -10.06 18.59
CA GLU A 79 -1.65 -9.14 19.74
C GLU A 79 -0.49 -8.14 19.63
N THR A 80 0.40 -8.31 18.63
CA THR A 80 1.63 -7.51 18.50
C THR A 80 1.61 -6.50 17.34
N VAL A 81 0.62 -6.61 16.44
CA VAL A 81 0.58 -5.82 15.20
C VAL A 81 -0.46 -4.71 15.30
N ASP A 82 0.02 -3.47 15.37
CA ASP A 82 -0.85 -2.29 15.34
C ASP A 82 -1.17 -1.85 13.91
N VAL A 83 -0.22 -2.01 12.99
CA VAL A 83 -0.33 -1.45 11.63
C VAL A 83 0.14 -2.44 10.55
N TYR A 84 -0.67 -2.59 9.51
CA TYR A 84 -0.27 -3.19 8.25
C TYR A 84 0.20 -2.10 7.29
N HIS A 85 1.51 -2.02 7.10
CA HIS A 85 2.15 -1.05 6.22
C HIS A 85 2.31 -1.65 4.82
N LEU A 86 1.54 -1.12 3.88
CA LEU A 86 1.51 -1.52 2.48
C LEU A 86 2.22 -0.45 1.64
N LYS A 87 3.49 -0.67 1.32
CA LYS A 87 4.20 0.17 0.35
C LYS A 87 3.81 -0.25 -1.05
N ARG A 88 3.18 0.65 -1.79
CA ARG A 88 2.62 0.40 -3.11
C ARG A 88 3.63 0.65 -4.23
N ILE A 89 3.28 0.24 -5.45
CA ILE A 89 4.05 0.62 -6.64
C ILE A 89 3.55 1.99 -7.10
N PHE A 90 4.42 2.78 -7.75
CA PHE A 90 4.15 4.21 -8.00
C PHE A 90 2.84 4.49 -8.76
N LEU A 91 2.46 3.62 -9.71
CA LEU A 91 1.23 3.79 -10.50
C LEU A 91 -0.03 3.65 -9.65
N ASP A 92 0.05 2.98 -8.51
CA ASP A 92 -1.12 2.70 -7.70
C ASP A 92 -1.72 3.99 -7.13
N ILE A 93 -0.95 5.10 -7.03
CA ILE A 93 -1.47 6.40 -6.57
C ILE A 93 -2.65 6.90 -7.41
N LEU A 94 -2.75 6.47 -8.66
CA LEU A 94 -3.81 6.84 -9.58
C LEU A 94 -5.21 6.36 -9.13
N ILE A 95 -5.29 5.37 -8.24
CA ILE A 95 -6.55 4.88 -7.66
C ILE A 95 -6.78 5.35 -6.22
N ILE A 96 -6.08 6.40 -5.74
CA ILE A 96 -6.10 6.80 -4.33
C ILE A 96 -7.51 7.14 -3.81
N GLU A 97 -8.34 7.80 -4.61
CA GLU A 97 -9.71 8.14 -4.20
C GLU A 97 -10.56 6.89 -3.97
N MET A 98 -10.44 5.89 -4.84
CA MET A 98 -11.07 4.59 -4.63
C MET A 98 -10.55 3.90 -3.36
N VAL A 99 -9.24 4.00 -3.07
CA VAL A 99 -8.68 3.41 -1.86
C VAL A 99 -9.26 4.07 -0.61
N LYS A 100 -9.39 5.40 -0.60
CA LYS A 100 -10.04 6.14 0.49
C LYS A 100 -11.52 5.77 0.65
N GLU A 101 -12.23 5.51 -0.45
CA GLU A 101 -13.61 5.04 -0.41
C GLU A 101 -13.74 3.63 0.19
N ILE A 102 -12.84 2.71 -0.18
CA ILE A 102 -12.90 1.31 0.28
C ILE A 102 -12.41 1.17 1.73
N PHE A 103 -11.41 1.97 2.11
CA PHE A 103 -10.75 1.95 3.43
C PHE A 103 -10.65 3.37 4.00
N PRO A 104 -11.78 3.98 4.42
CA PRO A 104 -11.80 5.36 4.92
C PRO A 104 -10.98 5.55 6.21
N GLU A 105 -10.76 4.48 6.97
CA GLU A 105 -9.96 4.45 8.18
C GLU A 105 -8.45 4.32 7.93
N ALA A 106 -8.05 4.02 6.69
CA ALA A 106 -6.65 3.76 6.36
C ALA A 106 -5.83 5.05 6.28
N ILE A 107 -4.64 5.01 6.87
CA ILE A 107 -3.67 6.10 6.82
C ILE A 107 -3.08 6.15 5.41
N GLN A 108 -3.21 7.31 4.75
CA GLN A 108 -2.60 7.56 3.46
C GLN A 108 -1.29 8.33 3.68
N PHE A 109 -0.15 7.70 3.39
CA PHE A 109 1.18 8.30 3.58
C PHE A 109 1.84 8.49 2.22
N PHE A 110 2.22 9.71 1.86
CA PHE A 110 2.90 9.99 0.59
C PHE A 110 4.34 10.44 0.84
N ILE A 111 5.31 9.80 0.19
CA ILE A 111 6.71 10.24 0.21
C ILE A 111 7.00 11.07 -1.03
N TYR A 112 7.27 12.34 -0.79
CA TYR A 112 7.81 13.26 -1.77
C TYR A 112 9.34 13.28 -1.73
N ARG A 113 9.95 13.30 -2.91
CA ARG A 113 11.36 13.67 -3.11
C ARG A 113 11.41 14.56 -4.34
N ASP A 114 12.31 15.53 -4.33
CA ASP A 114 12.56 16.41 -5.47
C ASP A 114 12.72 15.58 -6.78
N PRO A 115 11.93 15.85 -7.83
CA PRO A 115 12.02 15.15 -9.12
C PRO A 115 13.41 15.21 -9.77
N ILE A 116 14.17 16.29 -9.58
CA ILE A 116 15.55 16.42 -10.08
C ILE A 116 16.43 15.38 -9.38
N GLU A 117 16.29 15.22 -8.07
CA GLU A 117 17.03 14.24 -7.29
C GLU A 117 16.60 12.79 -7.60
N ILE A 118 15.32 12.58 -7.89
CA ILE A 118 14.82 11.29 -8.41
C ILE A 118 15.48 10.98 -9.76
N ALA A 119 15.49 11.92 -10.70
CA ALA A 119 16.08 11.75 -12.03
C ALA A 119 17.59 11.46 -11.94
N LYS A 120 18.33 12.19 -11.10
CA LYS A 120 19.74 11.91 -10.81
C LYS A 120 19.93 10.51 -10.24
N SER A 121 19.06 10.07 -9.33
CA SER A 121 19.12 8.73 -8.72
C SER A 121 18.81 7.60 -9.70
N MET A 122 17.94 7.84 -10.70
CA MET A 122 17.64 6.88 -11.76
C MET A 122 18.79 6.76 -12.77
N ARG A 123 19.44 7.88 -13.14
CA ARG A 123 20.55 7.91 -14.10
C ARG A 123 21.87 7.31 -13.60
N ARG A 124 22.03 7.15 -12.29
CA ARG A 124 23.22 6.53 -11.67
C ARG A 124 23.21 5.00 -11.70
N ILE A 125 22.17 4.41 -12.29
CA ILE A 125 22.05 2.98 -12.62
C ILE A 125 22.34 2.86 -14.12
#